data_AF-A0A1V1NTI5-F1
#
_entry.id   AF-A0A1V1NTI5-F1
#
_cell.length_a   1.000
_cell.length_b   1.000
_cell.length_c   1.000
_cell.angle_alpha   90.00
_cell.angle_beta   90.00
_cell.angle_gamma   90.00
#
_symmetry.space_group_name_H-M   'P 1'
#
loop_
_entity.id
_entity.type
_entity.pdbx_description
1 polymer ?
#
loop_
_entity_poly.entity_id
_entity_poly.type
_entity_poly.pdbx_seq_one_letter_code
_entity_poly.pdbx_strand_id
1 'polypeptide(L)'
;SPGATIDQDAIDYNTHLAYQSLLIQGYSDETIYLMASYQYNTVDNDATHQNIEYAIKNWAKDNDAELVLYLIGNGHSHYFDLNPQELLSASDLNSWLDDFQNELSVDLTLIMDSSQSGHFISHLKSTDDQKRIIICSTSENQNALFLSKGLISFSGFSGRKFKME
;
A
#
# COMPACT_ATOMS: atom_id res chain seq x y z
N SER A 1 -0.75 -18.23 -18.32
CA SER A 1 -1.38 -16.97 -18.77
C SER A 1 -0.67 -15.82 -18.14
N PRO A 2 -0.47 -14.69 -18.84
CA PRO A 2 -0.13 -13.45 -18.15
C PRO A 2 -1.23 -13.24 -17.08
N GLY A 3 -0.83 -12.95 -15.84
CA GLY A 3 -1.77 -12.73 -14.74
C GLY A 3 -2.80 -11.67 -15.15
N ALA A 4 -4.07 -11.88 -14.80
CA ALA A 4 -5.10 -10.92 -15.14
C ALA A 4 -4.76 -9.58 -14.47
N THR A 5 -4.55 -8.53 -15.27
CA THR A 5 -4.43 -7.16 -14.79
C THR A 5 -5.72 -6.82 -14.06
N ILE A 6 -5.60 -6.35 -12.83
CA ILE A 6 -6.72 -5.90 -12.02
C ILE A 6 -7.33 -4.67 -12.69
N ASP A 7 -8.65 -4.65 -12.77
CA ASP A 7 -9.44 -3.57 -13.35
C ASP A 7 -9.21 -2.25 -12.58
N GLN A 8 -8.91 -1.16 -13.29
CA GLN A 8 -8.56 0.12 -12.68
C GLN A 8 -9.73 0.67 -11.85
N ASP A 9 -10.99 0.53 -12.31
CA ASP A 9 -12.17 0.94 -11.55
C ASP A 9 -12.24 0.24 -10.18
N ALA A 10 -11.79 -1.03 -10.10
CA ALA A 10 -11.80 -1.79 -8.86
C ALA A 10 -10.71 -1.36 -7.89
N ILE A 11 -9.52 -1.00 -8.41
CA ILE A 11 -8.44 -0.39 -7.62
C ILE A 11 -8.94 0.94 -7.07
N ASP A 12 -9.42 1.80 -7.95
CA ASP A 12 -9.92 3.13 -7.62
C ASP A 12 -11.02 3.06 -6.55
N TYR A 13 -12.00 2.17 -6.71
CA TYR A 13 -13.08 1.98 -5.73
C TYR A 13 -12.56 1.61 -4.34
N ASN A 14 -11.61 0.67 -4.26
CA ASN A 14 -11.07 0.19 -2.98
C ASN A 14 -10.11 1.20 -2.35
N THR A 15 -9.35 1.95 -3.16
CA THR A 15 -8.54 3.09 -2.70
C THR A 15 -9.42 4.15 -2.04
N HIS A 16 -10.53 4.53 -2.69
CA HIS A 16 -11.50 5.46 -2.11
C HIS A 16 -12.14 4.90 -0.84
N LEU A 17 -12.52 3.62 -0.82
CA LEU A 17 -13.08 2.97 0.35
C LEU A 17 -12.10 2.99 1.54
N ALA A 18 -10.81 2.72 1.30
CA ALA A 18 -9.78 2.77 2.34
C ALA A 18 -9.64 4.18 2.92
N TYR A 19 -9.51 5.19 2.05
CA TYR A 19 -9.44 6.59 2.45
C TYR A 19 -10.66 7.02 3.28
N GLN A 20 -11.89 6.73 2.81
CA GLN A 20 -13.12 7.04 3.55
C GLN A 20 -13.18 6.30 4.90
N SER A 21 -12.70 5.06 4.96
CA SER A 21 -12.67 4.29 6.21
C SER A 21 -11.74 4.90 7.25
N LEU A 22 -10.62 5.50 6.82
CA LEU A 22 -9.71 6.22 7.71
C LEU A 22 -10.35 7.52 8.23
N LEU A 23 -11.03 8.28 7.37
CA LEU A 23 -11.77 9.47 7.79
C LEU A 23 -12.86 9.14 8.82
N ILE A 24 -13.61 8.06 8.61
CA ILE A 24 -14.64 7.59 9.56
C ILE A 24 -14.01 7.18 10.91
N GLN A 25 -12.77 6.68 10.91
CA GLN A 25 -12.03 6.34 12.12
C GLN A 25 -11.43 7.55 12.85
N GLY A 26 -11.53 8.76 12.26
CA GLY A 26 -11.10 10.01 12.88
C GLY A 26 -9.74 10.52 12.42
N TYR A 27 -9.11 9.88 11.42
CA TYR A 27 -7.94 10.43 10.75
C TYR A 27 -8.36 11.65 9.91
N SER A 28 -7.49 12.66 9.82
CA SER A 28 -7.71 13.83 8.97
C SER A 28 -6.98 13.67 7.64
N ASP A 29 -7.37 14.47 6.64
CA ASP A 29 -6.68 14.54 5.35
C ASP A 29 -5.19 14.83 5.52
N GLU A 30 -4.81 15.68 6.47
CA GLU A 30 -3.41 16.02 6.76
C GLU A 30 -2.58 14.83 7.25
N THR A 31 -3.23 13.78 7.76
CA THR A 31 -2.58 12.55 8.25
C THR A 31 -2.66 11.38 7.27
N ILE A 32 -3.24 11.58 6.08
CA ILE A 32 -3.40 10.55 5.06
C ILE A 32 -2.79 11.07 3.76
N TYR A 33 -1.68 10.47 3.33
CA TYR A 33 -1.08 10.78 2.02
C TYR A 33 -1.62 9.84 0.95
N LEU A 34 -2.55 10.34 0.14
CA LEU A 34 -3.22 9.56 -0.90
C LEU A 34 -2.52 9.74 -2.25
N MET A 35 -1.96 8.65 -2.77
CA MET A 35 -1.45 8.56 -4.13
C MET A 35 -2.35 7.67 -4.99
N ALA A 36 -2.85 8.22 -6.09
CA ALA A 36 -3.72 7.49 -7.02
C ALA A 36 -3.63 8.08 -8.43
N SER A 37 -4.30 7.45 -9.40
CA SER A 37 -4.47 8.07 -10.72
C SER A 37 -5.43 9.26 -10.64
N TYR A 38 -5.27 10.24 -11.53
CA TYR A 38 -5.90 11.58 -11.57
C TYR A 38 -7.45 11.65 -11.48
N GLN A 39 -8.17 10.54 -11.29
CA GLN A 39 -9.64 10.52 -11.30
C GLN A 39 -10.31 11.02 -10.01
N TYR A 40 -9.56 11.35 -8.96
CA TYR A 40 -10.10 11.80 -7.67
C TYR A 40 -9.68 13.23 -7.34
N ASN A 41 -10.64 14.06 -6.90
CA ASN A 41 -10.39 15.44 -6.46
C ASN A 41 -9.65 15.53 -5.11
N THR A 42 -9.34 14.40 -4.47
CA THR A 42 -8.80 14.27 -3.11
C THR A 42 -7.41 13.60 -3.09
N VAL A 43 -6.71 13.57 -4.23
CA VAL A 43 -5.39 12.95 -4.36
C VAL A 43 -4.32 13.98 -4.07
N ASP A 44 -3.37 13.65 -3.20
CA ASP A 44 -2.22 14.50 -2.91
C ASP A 44 -1.26 14.53 -4.10
N ASN A 45 -0.99 13.36 -4.68
CA ASN A 45 -0.06 13.20 -5.80
C ASN A 45 -0.34 11.98 -6.68
N ASP A 46 0.16 11.99 -7.92
CA ASP A 46 0.14 10.80 -8.79
C ASP A 46 0.99 9.67 -8.19
N ALA A 47 0.57 8.41 -8.41
CA ALA A 47 1.34 7.23 -8.03
C ALA A 47 2.57 7.04 -8.95
N THR A 48 3.64 7.77 -8.65
CA THR A 48 4.95 7.69 -9.33
C THR A 48 6.02 7.22 -8.37
N HIS A 49 7.14 6.72 -8.89
CA HIS A 49 8.27 6.24 -8.08
C HIS A 49 8.83 7.37 -7.21
N GLN A 50 8.98 8.57 -7.79
CA GLN A 50 9.44 9.76 -7.09
C GLN A 50 8.49 10.16 -5.94
N ASN A 51 7.17 10.09 -6.15
CA ASN A 51 6.21 10.52 -5.15
C ASN A 51 6.13 9.57 -3.95
N ILE A 52 6.20 8.24 -4.19
CA ILE A 52 6.25 7.29 -3.07
C ILE A 52 7.58 7.35 -2.32
N GLU A 53 8.69 7.58 -3.02
CA GLU A 53 9.99 7.83 -2.36
C GLU A 53 9.88 9.05 -1.45
N TYR A 54 9.34 10.16 -1.96
CA TYR A 54 9.14 11.38 -1.18
C TYR A 54 8.24 11.14 0.03
N ALA A 55 7.11 10.43 -0.17
CA ALA A 55 6.14 10.16 0.88
C ALA A 55 6.78 9.41 2.06
N ILE A 56 7.56 8.36 1.78
CA ILE A 56 8.19 7.54 2.83
C ILE A 56 9.38 8.27 3.46
N LYS A 57 10.24 8.89 2.65
CA LYS A 57 11.52 9.44 3.14
C LYS A 57 11.40 10.84 3.75
N ASN A 58 10.30 11.55 3.49
CA ASN A 58 10.11 12.93 3.95
C ASN A 58 8.74 13.09 4.63
N TRP A 59 7.64 12.98 3.90
CA TRP A 59 6.30 13.32 4.43
C TRP A 59 5.94 12.50 5.67
N ALA A 60 6.17 11.18 5.64
CA ALA A 60 5.84 10.29 6.75
C ALA A 60 6.64 10.58 8.03
N LYS A 61 7.75 11.32 7.95
CA LYS A 61 8.61 11.62 9.09
C LYS A 61 8.13 12.80 9.92
N ASP A 62 7.30 13.68 9.35
CA ASP A 62 6.92 14.94 10.00
C ASP A 62 6.08 14.76 11.28
N ASN A 63 5.60 13.55 11.59
CA ASN A 63 4.71 13.28 12.71
C ASN A 63 5.26 12.32 13.78
N ASP A 64 6.49 11.79 13.65
CA ASP A 64 7.10 10.78 14.57
C ASP A 64 6.16 9.62 14.97
N ALA A 65 5.15 9.35 14.14
CA ALA A 65 4.06 8.43 14.43
C ALA A 65 4.27 7.11 13.67
N GLU A 66 3.51 6.09 14.08
CA GLU A 66 3.48 4.80 13.39
C GLU A 66 3.07 4.99 11.91
N LEU A 67 3.72 4.25 11.02
CA LEU A 67 3.42 4.28 9.59
C LEU A 67 2.55 3.09 9.19
N VAL A 68 1.41 3.38 8.58
CA VAL A 68 0.59 2.39 7.88
C VAL A 68 0.66 2.66 6.38
N LEU A 69 1.31 1.75 5.66
CA LEU A 69 1.41 1.80 4.20
C LEU A 69 0.43 0.78 3.60
N TYR A 70 -0.50 1.27 2.79
CA TYR A 70 -1.46 0.44 2.06
C TYR A 70 -1.23 0.55 0.56
N LEU A 71 -0.92 -0.59 -0.08
CA LEU A 71 -0.72 -0.69 -1.52
C LEU A 71 -1.78 -1.61 -2.12
N ILE A 72 -2.49 -1.11 -3.12
CA ILE A 72 -3.52 -1.85 -3.87
C ILE A 72 -3.30 -1.70 -5.35
N GLY A 73 -3.29 -2.82 -6.07
CA GLY A 73 -3.06 -2.82 -7.50
C GLY A 73 -2.37 -4.08 -7.97
N ASN A 74 -1.63 -3.96 -9.07
CA ASN A 74 -0.98 -5.09 -9.71
C ASN A 74 0.38 -5.36 -9.08
N GLY A 75 0.51 -6.55 -8.49
CA GLY A 75 1.76 -7.02 -7.90
C GLY A 75 2.34 -8.21 -8.66
N HIS A 76 3.66 -8.29 -8.61
CA HIS A 76 4.48 -9.33 -9.23
C HIS A 76 5.47 -9.87 -8.20
N SER A 77 6.31 -10.84 -8.59
CA SER A 77 7.21 -11.48 -7.64
C SER A 77 8.22 -10.53 -6.97
N HIS A 78 8.69 -9.48 -7.66
CA HIS A 78 9.73 -8.57 -7.16
C HIS A 78 9.39 -7.09 -7.27
N TYR A 79 8.21 -6.74 -7.81
CA TYR A 79 7.82 -5.36 -8.02
C TYR A 79 6.30 -5.21 -8.02
N PHE A 80 5.88 -3.97 -7.84
CA PHE A 80 4.49 -3.54 -7.86
C PHE A 80 4.32 -2.45 -8.91
N ASP A 81 3.25 -2.49 -9.69
CA ASP A 81 2.98 -1.49 -10.72
C ASP A 81 2.42 -0.23 -10.05
N LEU A 82 3.16 0.88 -10.11
CA LEU A 82 2.70 2.17 -9.58
C LEU A 82 1.73 2.84 -10.55
N ASN A 83 2.09 2.79 -11.83
CA ASN A 83 1.30 3.28 -12.95
C ASN A 83 1.71 2.50 -14.22
N PRO A 84 1.10 2.75 -15.40
CA PRO A 84 1.43 1.98 -16.61
C PRO A 84 2.88 2.12 -17.12
N GLN A 85 3.67 3.05 -16.58
CA GLN A 85 5.04 3.35 -16.99
C GLN A 85 6.07 3.11 -15.88
N GLU A 86 5.67 3.12 -14.62
CA GLU A 86 6.56 3.05 -13.46
C GLU A 86 6.22 1.89 -12.54
N LEU A 87 7.27 1.31 -11.98
CA LEU A 87 7.21 0.21 -11.05
C LEU A 87 7.93 0.57 -9.76
N LEU A 88 7.50 -0.05 -8.67
CA LEU A 88 8.17 -0.03 -7.37
C LEU A 88 8.84 -1.38 -7.17
N SER A 89 10.17 -1.41 -7.12
CA SER A 89 10.87 -2.65 -6.79
C SER A 89 10.74 -2.95 -5.29
N ALA A 90 10.64 -4.22 -4.93
CA ALA A 90 10.61 -4.63 -3.53
C ALA A 90 11.92 -4.26 -2.81
N SER A 91 13.04 -4.22 -3.53
CA SER A 91 14.34 -3.81 -2.97
C SER A 91 14.37 -2.33 -2.60
N ASP A 92 13.86 -1.45 -3.47
CA ASP A 92 13.80 -0.01 -3.19
C ASP A 92 12.88 0.24 -2.00
N LEU A 93 11.69 -0.37 -2.01
CA LEU A 93 10.74 -0.27 -0.91
C LEU A 93 11.37 -0.74 0.40
N ASN A 94 12.02 -1.91 0.42
CA ASN A 94 12.68 -2.40 1.64
C ASN A 94 13.72 -1.41 2.17
N SER A 95 14.59 -0.91 1.29
CA SER A 95 15.62 0.07 1.67
C SER A 95 15.00 1.33 2.28
N TRP A 96 13.93 1.84 1.69
CA TRP A 96 13.27 3.05 2.19
C TRP A 96 12.58 2.84 3.53
N LEU A 97 11.92 1.69 3.73
CA LEU A 97 11.28 1.34 5.00
C LEU A 97 12.34 1.07 6.10
N ASP A 98 13.48 0.46 5.74
CA ASP A 98 14.59 0.25 6.66
C ASP A 98 15.18 1.59 7.12
N ASP A 99 15.45 2.51 6.18
CA ASP A 99 15.94 3.85 6.50
C ASP A 99 14.94 4.63 7.38
N PHE A 100 13.65 4.56 7.05
CA PHE A 100 12.58 5.19 7.84
C PHE A 100 12.56 4.67 9.30
N GLN A 101 12.59 3.36 9.49
CA GLN A 101 12.53 2.76 10.83
C GLN A 101 13.83 2.95 11.62
N ASN A 102 14.98 2.99 10.94
CA ASN A 102 16.28 3.27 11.59
C ASN A 102 16.36 4.70 12.12
N GLU A 103 15.67 5.65 11.49
CA GLU A 103 15.68 7.05 11.89
C GLU A 103 14.71 7.33 13.04
N LEU A 104 13.48 6.82 12.97
CA LEU A 104 12.40 7.19 13.91
C LEU A 104 12.12 6.15 15.01
N SER A 105 12.58 4.91 14.84
CA SER A 105 12.30 3.81 15.78
C SER A 105 10.79 3.58 16.05
N VAL A 106 9.97 3.73 15.00
CA VAL A 106 8.51 3.54 15.04
C VAL A 106 8.06 2.20 14.43
N ASP A 107 6.88 1.75 14.83
CA ASP A 107 6.23 0.56 14.29
C ASP A 107 5.72 0.84 12.86
N LEU A 108 5.80 -0.18 12.01
CA LEU A 108 5.39 -0.09 10.60
C LEU A 108 4.45 -1.24 10.24
N THR A 109 3.28 -0.90 9.69
CA THR A 109 2.36 -1.88 9.10
C THR A 109 2.27 -1.67 7.60
N LEU A 110 2.56 -2.73 6.84
CA LEU A 110 2.40 -2.77 5.39
C LEU A 110 1.27 -3.71 5.02
N ILE A 111 0.31 -3.21 4.24
CA ILE A 111 -0.81 -3.98 3.69
C ILE A 111 -0.68 -4.01 2.17
N MET A 112 -0.50 -5.20 1.60
CA MET A 112 -0.38 -5.47 0.17
C MET A 112 -1.65 -6.15 -0.37
N ASP A 113 -2.56 -5.37 -0.93
CA ASP A 113 -3.76 -5.87 -1.64
C ASP A 113 -3.48 -6.00 -3.14
N SER A 114 -2.66 -6.99 -3.50
CA SER A 114 -2.21 -7.22 -4.87
C SER A 114 -2.00 -8.70 -5.18
N SER A 115 -2.02 -9.02 -6.48
CA SER A 115 -1.53 -10.31 -6.97
C SER A 115 -0.10 -10.56 -6.49
N GLN A 116 0.21 -11.82 -6.18
CA GLN A 116 1.54 -12.29 -5.78
C GLN A 116 2.13 -11.56 -4.56
N SER A 117 1.30 -10.88 -3.77
CA SER A 117 1.74 -10.06 -2.62
C SER A 117 2.52 -10.88 -1.59
N GLY A 118 2.26 -12.19 -1.46
CA GLY A 118 3.00 -13.08 -0.56
C GLY A 118 4.52 -13.10 -0.79
N HIS A 119 5.00 -12.79 -2.00
CA HIS A 119 6.44 -12.70 -2.26
C HIS A 119 7.10 -11.55 -1.47
N PHE A 120 6.36 -10.47 -1.18
CA PHE A 120 6.90 -9.32 -0.47
C PHE A 120 7.22 -9.62 1.00
N ILE A 121 6.67 -10.68 1.59
CA ILE A 121 6.99 -11.08 2.98
C ILE A 121 8.49 -11.34 3.14
N SER A 122 9.09 -12.07 2.19
CA SER A 122 10.53 -12.37 2.25
C SER A 122 11.39 -11.22 1.76
N HIS A 123 10.93 -10.44 0.77
CA HIS A 123 11.67 -9.30 0.23
C HIS A 123 11.71 -8.09 1.15
N LEU A 124 10.68 -7.91 1.98
CA LEU A 124 10.53 -6.75 2.87
C LEU A 124 10.79 -7.12 4.34
N LYS A 125 11.52 -8.20 4.59
CA LYS A 125 11.82 -8.64 5.95
C LYS A 125 12.65 -7.55 6.64
N SER A 126 12.17 -7.10 7.79
CA SER A 126 12.86 -6.09 8.60
C SER A 126 14.14 -6.64 9.22
N THR A 127 15.02 -5.73 9.67
CA THR A 127 16.16 -6.09 10.51
C THR A 127 15.69 -6.49 11.92
N ASP A 128 16.52 -7.21 12.69
CA ASP A 128 16.11 -7.85 13.96
C ASP A 128 15.55 -6.87 15.01
N ASP A 129 15.91 -5.58 14.94
CA ASP A 129 15.48 -4.55 15.90
C ASP A 129 14.23 -3.76 15.44
N GLN A 130 13.77 -3.97 14.20
CA GLN A 130 12.64 -3.24 13.61
C GLN A 130 11.33 -4.03 13.72
N LYS A 131 10.26 -3.37 14.18
CA LYS A 131 8.92 -3.96 14.20
C LYS A 131 8.19 -3.65 12.91
N ARG A 132 8.03 -4.67 12.06
CA ARG A 132 7.31 -4.58 10.79
C ARG A 132 6.25 -5.67 10.69
N ILE A 133 5.00 -5.27 10.53
CA ILE A 133 3.88 -6.17 10.25
C ILE A 133 3.61 -6.12 8.74
N ILE A 134 3.60 -7.27 8.08
CA ILE A 134 3.28 -7.37 6.64
C ILE A 134 2.03 -8.23 6.47
N ILE A 135 1.00 -7.65 5.86
CA ILE A 135 -0.28 -8.30 5.59
C ILE A 135 -0.43 -8.41 4.07
N CYS A 136 -0.54 -9.62 3.55
CA CYS A 136 -0.69 -9.90 2.13
C CYS A 136 -2.07 -10.49 1.83
N SER A 137 -2.74 -9.97 0.80
CA SER A 137 -4.04 -10.47 0.32
C SER A 137 -3.95 -11.82 -0.40
N THR A 138 -2.77 -12.17 -0.93
CA THR A 138 -2.55 -13.41 -1.69
C THR A 138 -1.27 -14.11 -1.24
N SER A 139 -1.16 -15.41 -1.52
CA SER A 139 0.13 -16.10 -1.49
C SER A 139 0.99 -15.75 -2.71
N GLU A 140 2.25 -16.21 -2.69
CA GLU A 140 3.28 -15.94 -3.71
C GLU A 140 2.84 -16.18 -5.15
N ASN A 141 2.12 -17.26 -5.40
CA ASN A 141 1.76 -17.71 -6.76
C ASN A 141 0.25 -17.56 -7.07
N GLN A 142 -0.42 -16.59 -6.43
CA GLN A 142 -1.86 -16.37 -6.58
C GLN A 142 -2.15 -14.97 -7.12
N ASN A 143 -3.17 -14.87 -7.97
CA ASN A 143 -3.70 -13.58 -8.42
C ASN A 143 -4.71 -13.06 -7.38
N ALA A 144 -4.73 -11.75 -7.16
CA ALA A 144 -5.75 -11.13 -6.34
C ALA A 144 -7.09 -11.12 -7.09
N LEU A 145 -8.18 -11.22 -6.32
CA LEU A 145 -9.53 -11.26 -6.85
C LEU A 145 -10.27 -9.98 -6.48
N PHE A 146 -10.57 -9.20 -7.50
CA PHE A 146 -11.41 -8.00 -7.41
C PHE A 146 -12.69 -8.24 -8.22
N LEU A 147 -13.69 -8.84 -7.58
CA LEU A 147 -14.95 -9.18 -8.23
C LEU A 147 -15.98 -8.07 -8.03
N SER A 148 -16.95 -8.00 -8.94
CA SER A 148 -18.04 -7.00 -8.89
C SER A 148 -17.50 -5.56 -8.79
N LYS A 149 -16.53 -5.20 -9.63
CA LYS A 149 -15.84 -3.90 -9.61
C LYS A 149 -15.20 -3.57 -8.26
N GLY A 150 -14.64 -4.57 -7.59
CA GLY A 150 -13.96 -4.40 -6.31
C GLY A 150 -14.87 -4.43 -5.08
N LEU A 151 -16.18 -4.62 -5.22
CA LEU A 151 -17.08 -4.82 -4.07
C LEU A 151 -16.76 -6.08 -3.26
N ILE A 152 -16.23 -7.10 -3.94
CA ILE A 152 -15.74 -8.33 -3.34
C ILE A 152 -14.23 -8.38 -3.60
N SER A 153 -13.48 -8.00 -2.57
CA SER A 153 -12.02 -7.94 -2.52
C SER A 153 -11.56 -8.10 -1.08
N PHE A 154 -10.25 -8.28 -0.87
CA PHE A 154 -9.67 -8.29 0.48
C PHE A 154 -10.00 -6.98 1.21
N SER A 155 -9.69 -5.82 0.62
CA SER A 155 -9.99 -4.53 1.24
C SER A 155 -11.47 -4.21 1.36
N GLY A 156 -12.31 -4.68 0.44
CA GLY A 156 -13.76 -4.53 0.55
C GLY A 156 -14.35 -5.28 1.75
N PHE A 157 -13.73 -6.40 2.18
CA PHE A 157 -14.15 -7.13 3.36
C PHE A 157 -13.46 -6.63 4.64
N SER A 158 -12.17 -6.34 4.55
CA SER A 158 -11.30 -5.91 5.64
C SER A 158 -11.55 -4.46 6.06
N GLY A 159 -11.64 -3.50 5.14
CA GLY A 159 -11.86 -2.08 5.45
C GLY A 159 -13.15 -1.80 6.23
N ARG A 160 -14.14 -2.70 6.16
CA ARG A 160 -15.39 -2.62 6.95
C ARG A 160 -15.24 -3.10 8.40
N LYS A 161 -14.11 -3.71 8.77
CA LYS A 161 -13.88 -4.34 10.09
C LYS A 161 -12.51 -4.08 10.70
N PHE A 162 -11.56 -3.52 9.95
CA PHE A 162 -10.26 -3.11 10.48
C PHE A 162 -10.42 -1.80 11.24
N LYS A 163 -10.12 -1.86 12.54
CA LYS A 163 -9.95 -0.70 13.40
C LYS A 163 -8.47 -0.59 13.69
N MET A 164 -7.86 0.55 13.36
CA MET A 164 -6.51 0.85 13.83
C MET A 164 -6.67 1.47 15.22
N GLU A 165 -6.32 0.72 16.27
CA GLU A 165 -6.27 1.17 17.67
C GLU A 165 -4.82 1.23 18.13
#